data_AF-A0A0J6SR24-F1
#
_entry.id   AF-A0A0J6SR24-F1
#
_cell.length_a   1.000
_cell.length_b   1.000
_cell.length_c   1.000
_cell.angle_alpha   90.00
_cell.angle_beta   90.00
_cell.angle_gamma   90.00
#
_symmetry.space_group_name_H-M   'P 1'
#
loop_
_entity.id
_entity.type
_entity.pdbx_description
1 polymer ?
#
loop_
_entity_poly.entity_id
_entity_poly.type
_entity_poly.pdbx_seq_one_letter_code
_entity_poly.pdbx_strand_id
1 'polypeptide(L)'
;MKFQASSAGSISAIKFYKGSQDTGTHTGTLWSSTGQALATATFTGESASGWQTATFSSPVTLTPGATYTASYHTNAGRYSNTANAFANAVTSGPLTAPASDTSGGNGVFAYGSTSLFPTQSFNRSNYWVDVVFNPSAAA
;
A
#
# COMPACT_ATOMS: atom_id res chain seq x y z
N MET A 1 -2.31 1.85 -2.85
CA MET A 1 -1.25 2.58 -3.56
C MET A 1 -0.53 1.63 -4.51
N LYS A 2 -0.39 1.99 -5.79
CA LYS A 2 0.51 1.31 -6.73
C LYS A 2 1.93 1.84 -6.55
N PHE A 3 2.92 0.98 -6.66
CA PHE A 3 4.33 1.36 -6.60
C PHE A 3 5.22 0.38 -7.39
N GLN A 4 6.44 0.82 -7.68
CA GLN A 4 7.50 0.05 -8.32
C GLN A 4 8.78 0.21 -7.52
N ALA A 5 9.65 -0.80 -7.55
CA ALA A 5 11.00 -0.73 -7.01
C ALA A 5 12.02 -0.66 -8.16
N SER A 6 13.00 0.24 -8.10
CA SER A 6 14.08 0.35 -9.08
C SER A 6 15.27 -0.56 -8.76
N SER A 7 15.32 -1.14 -7.56
CA SER A 7 16.36 -2.07 -7.11
C SER A 7 15.74 -3.34 -6.55
N ALA A 8 16.54 -4.41 -6.50
CA ALA A 8 16.13 -5.63 -5.83
C ALA A 8 15.99 -5.38 -4.32
N GLY A 9 15.08 -6.09 -3.68
CA GLY A 9 14.83 -6.00 -2.25
C GLY A 9 13.56 -6.74 -1.86
N SER A 10 13.17 -6.64 -0.60
CA SER A 10 11.98 -7.30 -0.08
C SER A 10 11.12 -6.36 0.75
N ILE A 11 9.81 -6.58 0.71
CA ILE A 11 8.84 -5.93 1.60
C ILE A 11 8.67 -6.80 2.84
N SER A 12 9.01 -6.24 4.01
CA SER A 12 8.85 -6.93 5.29
C SER A 12 7.57 -6.54 6.04
N ALA A 13 7.05 -5.35 5.79
CA ALA A 13 5.85 -4.86 6.47
C ALA A 13 5.03 -3.92 5.60
N ILE A 14 3.77 -3.76 5.97
CA ILE A 14 2.84 -2.81 5.39
C ILE A 14 2.37 -1.84 6.47
N LYS A 15 2.10 -0.61 6.06
CA LYS A 15 1.71 0.49 6.94
C LYS A 15 0.46 1.17 6.41
N PHE A 16 -0.35 1.70 7.31
CA PHE A 16 -1.37 2.67 6.96
C PHE A 16 -1.46 3.78 8.01
N TYR A 17 -1.95 4.94 7.61
CA TYR A 17 -2.18 6.05 8.53
C TYR A 17 -3.62 6.05 9.04
N LYS A 18 -3.78 5.79 10.33
CA LYS A 18 -5.05 5.65 11.03
C LYS A 18 -5.55 7.01 11.52
N GLY A 19 -6.77 7.38 11.15
CA GLY A 19 -7.50 8.49 11.75
C GLY A 19 -8.24 8.06 13.03
N SER A 20 -8.62 9.01 13.89
CA SER A 20 -9.32 8.71 15.16
C SER A 20 -10.69 8.06 14.98
N GLN A 21 -11.30 8.18 13.80
CA GLN A 21 -12.57 7.56 13.43
C GLN A 21 -12.41 6.19 12.74
N ASP A 22 -11.19 5.71 12.56
CA ASP A 22 -10.90 4.40 11.95
C ASP A 22 -10.78 3.34 13.04
N THR A 23 -11.91 2.82 13.52
CA THR A 23 -11.97 1.98 14.73
C THR A 23 -12.13 0.49 14.44
N GLY A 24 -12.15 0.09 13.16
CA GLY A 24 -12.31 -1.30 12.75
C GLY A 24 -11.04 -2.12 12.94
N THR A 25 -11.15 -3.42 12.64
CA THR A 25 -9.97 -4.28 12.46
C THR A 25 -9.39 -4.03 11.08
N HIS A 26 -8.07 -3.87 11.02
CA HIS A 26 -7.37 -3.60 9.78
C HIS A 26 -6.58 -4.81 9.30
N THR A 27 -6.64 -5.06 7.99
CA THR A 27 -5.83 -6.07 7.33
C THR A 27 -5.10 -5.45 6.15
N GLY A 28 -3.77 -5.53 6.14
CA GLY A 28 -2.93 -5.08 5.05
C GLY A 28 -2.68 -6.20 4.05
N THR A 29 -2.68 -5.88 2.75
CA THR A 29 -2.39 -6.84 1.69
C THR A 29 -1.45 -6.22 0.65
N LEU A 30 -0.43 -6.99 0.27
CA LEU A 30 0.44 -6.70 -0.85
C LEU A 30 0.02 -7.56 -2.04
N TRP A 31 -0.15 -6.94 -3.20
CA TRP A 31 -0.65 -7.59 -4.42
C TRP A 31 0.36 -7.48 -5.56
N SER A 32 0.33 -8.48 -6.45
CA SER A 32 0.92 -8.38 -7.78
C SER A 32 0.16 -7.38 -8.67
N SER A 33 0.73 -7.05 -9.82
CA SER A 33 0.04 -6.26 -10.86
C SER A 33 -1.23 -6.94 -11.41
N THR A 34 -1.33 -8.26 -11.29
CA THR A 34 -2.47 -9.07 -11.76
C THR A 34 -3.53 -9.33 -10.68
N GLY A 35 -3.34 -8.77 -9.47
CA GLY A 35 -4.29 -8.91 -8.37
C GLY A 35 -4.17 -10.20 -7.56
N GLN A 36 -3.05 -10.93 -7.67
CA GLN A 36 -2.74 -12.02 -6.76
C GLN A 36 -2.24 -11.46 -5.43
N ALA A 37 -2.77 -11.94 -4.30
CA ALA A 37 -2.27 -11.59 -2.98
C ALA A 37 -0.92 -12.27 -2.75
N LEU A 38 0.14 -11.48 -2.60
CA LEU A 38 1.50 -11.96 -2.35
C LEU A 38 1.76 -12.14 -0.86
N ALA A 39 1.20 -11.24 -0.03
CA ALA A 39 1.23 -11.36 1.41
C ALA A 39 0.09 -10.58 2.06
N THR A 40 -0.36 -11.06 3.21
CA THR A 40 -1.41 -10.44 4.03
C THR A 40 -0.97 -10.41 5.48
N ALA A 41 -1.27 -9.32 6.19
CA ALA A 41 -1.01 -9.19 7.62
C ALA A 41 -2.16 -8.46 8.31
N THR A 42 -2.61 -8.98 9.46
CA THR A 42 -3.58 -8.30 10.32
C THR A 42 -2.83 -7.33 11.23
N PHE A 43 -3.31 -6.09 11.33
CA PHE A 43 -2.75 -5.11 12.27
C PHE A 43 -3.23 -5.44 13.69
N THR A 44 -2.31 -5.48 14.64
CA THR A 44 -2.57 -5.75 16.06
C THR A 44 -1.89 -4.71 16.93
N GLY A 45 -2.44 -4.43 18.12
CA GLY A 45 -1.87 -3.45 19.04
C GLY A 45 -1.86 -2.01 18.51
N GLU A 46 -2.84 -1.65 17.68
CA GLU A 46 -2.89 -0.33 17.04
C GLU A 46 -3.11 0.82 18.04
N SER A 47 -2.53 1.98 17.74
CA SER A 47 -2.85 3.22 18.45
C SER A 47 -4.21 3.80 18.03
N ALA A 48 -4.66 4.83 18.75
CA ALA A 48 -5.89 5.56 18.42
C ALA A 48 -5.78 6.38 17.11
N SER A 49 -4.57 6.82 16.74
CA SER A 49 -4.29 7.52 15.49
C SER A 49 -2.80 7.46 15.16
N GLY A 50 -2.46 7.74 13.89
CA GLY A 50 -1.09 7.75 13.39
C GLY A 50 -0.74 6.51 12.57
N TRP A 51 0.54 6.37 12.24
CA TRP A 51 1.05 5.25 11.46
C TRP A 51 0.94 3.93 12.23
N GLN A 52 0.20 2.99 11.66
CA GLN A 52 0.20 1.59 12.08
C GLN A 52 1.10 0.78 11.16
N THR A 53 1.72 -0.25 11.70
CA THR A 53 2.62 -1.13 10.96
C THR A 53 2.27 -2.58 11.26
N ALA A 54 2.16 -3.41 10.24
CA ALA A 54 2.00 -4.86 10.36
C ALA A 54 3.10 -5.56 9.55
N THR A 55 3.86 -6.42 10.23
CA THR A 55 4.92 -7.21 9.62
C THR A 55 4.33 -8.45 8.95
N PHE A 56 4.78 -8.76 7.74
CA PHE A 56 4.43 -10.01 7.07
C PHE A 56 5.19 -11.18 7.70
N SER A 57 4.54 -12.35 7.81
CA SER A 57 5.19 -13.57 8.33
C SER A 57 6.38 -14.00 7.48
N SER A 58 6.31 -13.75 6.17
CA SER A 58 7.40 -13.97 5.21
C SER A 58 7.59 -12.71 4.37
N PRO A 59 8.81 -12.12 4.33
CA PRO A 59 9.09 -10.99 3.44
C PRO A 59 8.86 -11.35 1.97
N VAL A 60 8.32 -10.41 1.20
CA VAL A 60 8.05 -10.60 -0.24
C VAL A 60 9.15 -9.97 -1.05
N THR A 61 9.93 -10.77 -1.78
CA THR A 61 10.94 -10.28 -2.71
C THR A 61 10.28 -9.57 -3.90
N LEU A 62 10.77 -8.39 -4.23
CA LEU A 62 10.31 -7.61 -5.38
C LEU A 62 11.24 -7.80 -6.57
N THR A 63 10.64 -7.87 -7.75
CA THR A 63 11.35 -7.79 -9.02
C THR A 63 11.48 -6.31 -9.40
N PRO A 64 12.70 -5.80 -9.68
CA PRO A 64 12.89 -4.43 -10.13
C PRO A 64 12.05 -4.12 -11.39
N GLY A 65 11.42 -2.95 -11.42
CA GLY A 65 10.55 -2.49 -12.49
C GLY A 65 9.14 -3.09 -12.50
N ALA A 66 8.88 -4.14 -11.72
CA ALA A 66 7.53 -4.70 -11.59
C ALA A 66 6.62 -3.76 -10.75
N THR A 67 5.34 -3.69 -11.13
CA THR A 67 4.33 -2.91 -10.39
C THR A 67 3.65 -3.79 -9.36
N TYR A 68 3.56 -3.27 -8.14
CA TYR A 68 2.88 -3.88 -7.02
C TYR A 68 1.83 -2.93 -6.47
N THR A 69 0.88 -3.47 -5.71
CA THR A 69 -0.13 -2.66 -5.02
C THR A 69 -0.15 -2.97 -3.54
N ALA A 70 -0.04 -1.95 -2.70
CA ALA A 70 -0.27 -2.05 -1.27
C ALA A 70 -1.67 -1.53 -0.94
N SER A 71 -2.44 -2.28 -0.14
CA SER A 71 -3.76 -1.87 0.34
C SER A 71 -3.94 -2.23 1.80
N TYR A 72 -4.92 -1.60 2.45
CA TYR A 72 -5.48 -2.09 3.69
C TYR A 72 -7.01 -2.19 3.56
N HIS A 73 -7.61 -3.04 4.38
CA HIS A 73 -9.04 -3.28 4.46
C HIS A 73 -9.52 -3.08 5.88
N THR A 74 -10.69 -2.47 6.03
CA THR A 74 -11.44 -2.38 7.28
C THR A 74 -12.94 -2.46 6.98
N ASN A 75 -13.71 -3.03 7.90
CA ASN A 75 -15.17 -3.12 7.80
C ASN A 75 -15.89 -1.94 8.47
N ALA A 76 -15.16 -1.10 9.20
CA ALA A 76 -15.74 0.02 9.94
C ALA A 76 -14.73 1.15 10.10
N GLY A 77 -15.23 2.38 9.99
CA GLY A 77 -14.44 3.58 10.22
C GLY A 77 -14.28 4.46 8.98
N ARG A 78 -13.30 5.35 9.01
CA ARG A 78 -12.99 6.29 7.93
C ARG A 78 -11.52 6.16 7.54
N TYR A 79 -11.24 6.26 6.25
CA TYR A 79 -9.89 6.27 5.73
C TYR A 79 -9.31 7.70 5.67
N SER A 80 -8.00 7.80 5.84
CA SER A 80 -7.26 9.03 5.60
C SER A 80 -7.01 9.21 4.10
N ASN A 81 -7.17 10.42 3.56
CA ASN A 81 -6.80 10.69 2.17
C ASN A 81 -6.16 12.06 1.96
N THR A 82 -5.45 12.20 0.84
CA THR A 82 -4.99 13.48 0.30
C THR A 82 -5.23 13.47 -1.21
N ALA A 83 -6.10 14.36 -1.71
CA ALA A 83 -6.37 14.48 -3.13
C ALA A 83 -5.14 15.02 -3.89
N ASN A 84 -5.03 14.68 -5.18
CA ASN A 84 -3.97 15.11 -6.11
C ASN A 84 -2.53 14.72 -5.72
N ALA A 85 -2.34 13.89 -4.69
CA ALA A 85 -1.02 13.45 -4.25
C ALA A 85 -0.23 12.68 -5.33
N PHE A 86 -0.92 11.97 -6.22
CA PHE A 86 -0.33 11.27 -7.36
C PHE A 86 -0.59 11.98 -8.71
N ALA A 87 -0.77 13.30 -8.69
CA ALA A 87 -0.77 14.09 -9.93
C ALA A 87 0.57 13.96 -10.68
N ASN A 88 1.65 13.83 -9.92
CA ASN A 88 2.97 13.45 -10.41
C ASN A 88 3.44 12.16 -9.73
N ALA A 89 4.48 11.54 -10.26
CA ALA A 89 5.11 10.41 -9.59
C ALA A 89 5.75 10.87 -8.26
N VAL A 90 5.67 10.02 -7.25
CA VAL A 90 6.28 10.25 -5.94
C VAL A 90 7.35 9.18 -5.72
N THR A 91 8.60 9.61 -5.57
CA THR A 91 9.75 8.71 -5.40
C THR A 91 10.37 8.89 -4.01
N SER A 92 10.69 7.79 -3.36
CA SER A 92 11.40 7.73 -2.08
C SER A 92 12.44 6.63 -2.13
N GLY A 93 13.71 7.02 -2.27
CA GLY A 93 14.81 6.08 -2.52
C GLY A 93 14.51 5.18 -3.73
N PRO A 94 14.57 3.84 -3.59
CA PRO A 94 14.32 2.91 -4.69
C PRO A 94 12.83 2.70 -5.01
N LEU A 95 11.90 3.26 -4.22
CA LEU A 95 10.47 3.09 -4.45
C LEU A 95 9.89 4.29 -5.20
N THR A 96 9.08 4.02 -6.22
CA THR A 96 8.32 5.04 -6.94
C THR A 96 6.86 4.65 -6.99
N ALA A 97 5.99 5.52 -6.48
CA ALA A 97 4.56 5.50 -6.75
C ALA A 97 4.31 6.29 -8.06
N PRO A 98 3.93 5.64 -9.16
CA PRO A 98 3.78 6.33 -10.45
C PRO A 98 2.60 7.32 -10.42
N ALA A 99 2.66 8.34 -11.29
CA ALA A 99 1.54 9.26 -11.49
C ALA A 99 0.29 8.50 -11.93
N SER A 100 -0.89 8.95 -11.50
CA SER A 100 -2.14 8.25 -11.81
C SER A 100 -2.42 8.20 -13.31
N ASP A 101 -2.15 9.28 -14.04
CA ASP A 101 -2.48 9.39 -15.48
C ASP A 101 -1.63 8.45 -16.35
N THR A 102 -0.41 8.13 -15.93
CA THR A 102 0.51 7.28 -16.69
C THR A 102 0.47 5.81 -16.26
N SER A 103 -0.31 5.46 -15.24
CA SER A 103 -0.33 4.11 -14.63
C SER A 103 -1.72 3.45 -14.61
N GLY A 104 -2.68 4.00 -15.35
CA GLY A 104 -4.07 3.55 -15.31
C GLY A 104 -4.68 3.74 -13.92
N GLY A 105 -4.37 4.85 -13.26
CA GLY A 105 -4.78 5.19 -11.91
C GLY A 105 -3.74 4.83 -10.84
N ASN A 106 -3.51 5.75 -9.92
CA ASN A 106 -2.85 5.53 -8.62
C ASN A 106 -3.67 6.27 -7.56
N GLY A 107 -3.55 5.84 -6.30
CA GLY A 107 -4.63 6.06 -5.35
C GLY A 107 -5.79 5.13 -5.60
N VAL A 108 -5.50 3.82 -5.56
CA VAL A 108 -6.50 2.80 -5.85
C VAL A 108 -7.27 2.37 -4.61
N PHE A 109 -8.55 2.04 -4.78
CA PHE A 109 -9.45 1.53 -3.75
C PHE A 109 -10.41 0.46 -4.33
N ALA A 110 -11.05 -0.29 -3.43
CA ALA A 110 -12.19 -1.15 -3.70
C ALA A 110 -13.04 -1.25 -2.43
N TYR A 111 -14.34 -1.45 -2.60
CA TYR A 111 -15.28 -1.69 -1.49
C TYR A 111 -15.76 -3.14 -1.53
N GLY A 112 -15.77 -3.80 -0.37
CA GLY A 112 -16.20 -5.18 -0.18
C GLY A 112 -16.24 -5.54 1.30
N SER A 113 -16.79 -6.71 1.64
CA SER A 113 -16.79 -7.24 3.01
C SER A 113 -15.45 -7.87 3.42
N THR A 114 -14.55 -8.08 2.45
CA THR A 114 -13.22 -8.65 2.60
C THR A 114 -12.22 -7.85 1.77
N SER A 115 -10.92 -8.09 1.98
CA SER A 115 -9.85 -7.50 1.16
C SER A 115 -10.04 -7.88 -0.32
N LEU A 116 -10.20 -6.88 -1.17
CA LEU A 116 -10.28 -7.03 -2.63
C LEU A 116 -9.09 -6.34 -3.30
N PHE A 117 -8.66 -6.88 -4.43
CA PHE A 117 -7.65 -6.19 -5.24
C PHE A 117 -8.21 -4.85 -5.75
N PRO A 118 -7.60 -3.71 -5.39
CA PRO A 118 -8.18 -2.41 -5.69
C PRO A 118 -7.88 -1.97 -7.12
N THR A 119 -8.94 -1.75 -7.91
CA THR A 119 -8.86 -1.36 -9.33
C THR A 119 -9.47 0.01 -9.62
N GLN A 120 -10.25 0.58 -8.69
CA GLN A 120 -10.86 1.90 -8.86
C GLN A 120 -9.91 2.98 -8.38
N SER A 121 -9.94 4.17 -8.97
CA SER A 121 -9.16 5.32 -8.51
C SER A 121 -9.96 6.61 -8.62
N PHE A 122 -9.68 7.58 -7.75
CA PHE A 122 -10.37 8.86 -7.74
C PHE A 122 -9.43 9.99 -7.34
N ASN A 123 -9.48 11.11 -8.08
CA ASN A 123 -8.74 12.35 -7.81
C ASN A 123 -7.24 12.17 -7.50
N ARG A 124 -6.59 11.15 -8.09
CA ARG A 124 -5.16 10.86 -7.90
C ARG A 124 -4.77 10.80 -6.42
N SER A 125 -5.67 10.28 -5.58
CA SER A 125 -5.60 10.45 -4.13
C SER A 125 -4.54 9.56 -3.48
N ASN A 126 -3.87 10.01 -2.43
CA ASN A 126 -3.13 9.11 -1.55
C ASN A 126 -4.04 8.67 -0.40
N TYR A 127 -4.24 7.36 -0.22
CA TYR A 127 -5.00 6.78 0.91
C TYR A 127 -4.08 6.38 2.08
N TRP A 128 -2.88 6.97 2.13
CA TRP A 128 -1.89 6.81 3.19
C TRP A 128 -1.57 5.36 3.55
N VAL A 129 -1.32 4.56 2.51
CA VAL A 129 -0.80 3.18 2.62
C VAL A 129 0.64 3.19 2.16
N ASP A 130 1.51 2.54 2.92
CA ASP A 130 2.95 2.50 2.64
C ASP A 130 3.52 1.11 2.95
N VAL A 131 4.77 0.86 2.56
CA VAL A 131 5.47 -0.41 2.75
C VAL A 131 6.84 -0.21 3.37
N VAL A 132 7.31 -1.20 4.11
CA VAL A 132 8.69 -1.23 4.61
C VAL A 132 9.53 -2.07 3.65
N PHE A 133 10.29 -1.38 2.81
CA PHE A 133 11.20 -1.98 1.83
C PHE A 133 12.60 -2.10 2.40
N ASN A 134 13.20 -3.29 2.21
CA ASN A 134 14.56 -3.61 2.59
C ASN A 134 15.34 -3.84 1.30
N PRO A 135 16.20 -2.90 0.87
CA PRO A 135 17.03 -3.10 -0.31
C PRO A 135 17.92 -4.32 -0.13
N SER A 136 18.06 -5.14 -1.18
CA SER A 136 19.16 -6.11 -1.21
C SER A 136 20.46 -5.34 -1.19
N ALA A 137 21.43 -5.75 -0.37
CA ALA A 137 22.77 -5.16 -0.44
C ALA A 137 23.28 -5.29 -1.89
N ALA A 138 23.75 -4.17 -2.46
CA ALA A 138 24.44 -4.24 -3.73
C ALA A 138 25.69 -5.12 -3.55
N ALA A 139 25.83 -6.13 -4.40
CA ALA A 139 27.03 -6.98 -4.45
C ALA A 139 28.24 -6.18 -4.93
#